data_AF-A0A520U1C5-F1
#
_entry.id   AF-A0A520U1C5-F1
#
_cell.length_a   1.000
_cell.length_b   1.000
_cell.length_c   1.000
_cell.angle_alpha   90.00
_cell.angle_beta   90.00
_cell.angle_gamma   90.00
#
_symmetry.space_group_name_H-M   'P 1'
#
loop_
_entity.id
_entity.type
_entity.pdbx_description
1 polymer ?
#
loop_
_entity_poly.entity_id
_entity_poly.type
_entity_poly.pdbx_seq_one_letter_code
_entity_poly.pdbx_strand_id
1 'polypeptide(L)'
;MLEKIKKKWGITSFFQVVIIFIVFGVTGSASTLFSGPVLEFLNIGKGDFHPMIYWPMRLLILFPIYQVLLIWFGFVFGVTVSILTFQRDKFIFNFFFKMAINMSKGMLRLMSFGYLFKK
;
A
#
# COMPACT_ATOMS: atom_id res chain seq x y z
N MET A 1 9.14 19.74 -10.25
CA MET A 1 9.12 18.30 -9.87
C MET A 1 7.76 17.86 -9.33
N LEU A 2 7.21 18.57 -8.33
CA LEU A 2 5.89 18.29 -7.74
C LEU A 2 4.72 18.34 -8.75
N GLU A 3 4.74 19.30 -9.68
CA GLU A 3 3.80 19.43 -10.80
C GLU A 3 3.65 18.13 -11.61
N LYS A 4 4.75 17.44 -11.91
CA LYS A 4 4.75 16.19 -12.68
C LYS A 4 4.06 15.05 -11.91
N ILE A 5 4.27 14.99 -10.59
CA ILE A 5 3.65 13.98 -9.72
C ILE A 5 2.16 14.24 -9.59
N LYS A 6 1.76 15.50 -9.35
CA LYS A 6 0.35 15.91 -9.31
C LYS A 6 -0.36 15.54 -10.61
N LYS A 7 0.24 15.86 -11.76
CA LYS A 7 -0.31 15.52 -13.09
C LYS A 7 -0.37 14.01 -13.36
N LYS A 8 0.63 13.24 -12.92
CA LYS A 8 0.66 11.77 -13.08
C LYS A 8 -0.48 11.07 -12.32
N TRP A 9 -0.83 11.58 -11.15
CA TRP A 9 -1.81 10.96 -10.26
C TRP A 9 -3.15 11.69 -10.21
N GLY A 10 -3.29 12.82 -10.91
CA GLY A 10 -4.53 13.61 -10.96
C GLY A 10 -4.83 14.38 -9.68
N ILE A 11 -3.80 14.71 -8.88
CA ILE A 11 -3.98 15.46 -7.63
C ILE A 11 -4.21 16.93 -7.97
N THR A 12 -5.38 17.45 -7.62
CA THR A 12 -5.80 18.84 -7.94
C THR A 12 -5.71 19.77 -6.75
N SER A 13 -5.82 19.26 -5.51
CA SER A 13 -5.90 20.07 -4.29
C SER A 13 -4.86 19.68 -3.24
N PHE A 14 -4.40 20.66 -2.46
CA PHE A 14 -3.55 20.43 -1.30
C PHE A 14 -4.23 19.56 -0.24
N PHE A 15 -5.56 19.66 -0.11
CA PHE A 15 -6.34 18.84 0.82
C PHE A 15 -6.22 17.33 0.52
N GLN A 16 -6.22 16.95 -0.77
CA GLN A 16 -6.02 15.56 -1.18
C GLN A 16 -4.64 15.04 -0.77
N VAL A 17 -3.60 15.88 -0.83
CA VAL A 17 -2.25 15.51 -0.41
C VAL A 17 -2.21 15.20 1.07
N VAL A 18 -2.80 16.05 1.91
CA VAL A 18 -2.86 15.84 3.37
C VAL A 18 -3.55 14.52 3.70
N ILE A 19 -4.69 14.23 3.07
CA ILE A 19 -5.40 12.97 3.30
C ILE A 19 -4.57 11.77 2.85
N ILE A 20 -3.89 11.86 1.70
CA ILE A 20 -2.99 10.81 1.24
C ILE A 20 -1.91 10.51 2.29
N PHE A 21 -1.29 11.53 2.86
CA PHE A 21 -0.29 11.36 3.93
C PHE A 21 -0.86 10.71 5.19
N ILE A 22 -2.08 11.10 5.61
CA ILE A 22 -2.74 10.49 6.77
C ILE A 22 -3.01 9.01 6.51
N VAL A 23 -3.57 8.67 5.34
CA VAL A 23 -3.85 7.27 4.98
C VAL A 23 -2.56 6.45 4.98
N PHE A 24 -1.45 6.99 4.47
CA PHE A 24 -0.15 6.30 4.53
C PHE A 24 0.34 6.10 5.96
N GLY A 25 0.24 7.10 6.82
CA GLY A 25 0.63 7.00 8.22
C GLY A 25 -0.16 5.91 8.95
N VAL A 26 -1.48 5.92 8.81
CA VAL A 26 -2.38 4.93 9.44
C VAL A 26 -2.14 3.53 8.87
N THR A 27 -2.04 3.39 7.54
CA THR A 27 -1.80 2.09 6.90
C THR A 27 -0.44 1.53 7.30
N GLY A 28 0.59 2.36 7.38
CA GLY A 28 1.93 1.99 7.83
C GLY A 28 1.92 1.44 9.26
N SER A 29 1.35 2.20 10.20
CA SER A 29 1.21 1.77 11.60
C SER A 29 0.33 0.52 11.75
N ALA A 30 -0.75 0.40 10.99
CA ALA A 30 -1.59 -0.80 11.02
C ALA A 30 -0.83 -2.03 10.52
N SER A 31 -0.06 -1.91 9.42
CA SER A 31 0.67 -3.03 8.83
C SER A 31 1.68 -3.67 9.78
N THR A 32 2.34 -2.89 10.64
CA THR A 32 3.30 -3.43 11.60
C THR A 32 2.60 -4.24 12.69
N LEU A 33 1.43 -3.79 13.14
CA LEU A 33 0.58 -4.52 14.09
C LEU A 33 0.07 -5.84 13.50
N PHE A 34 -0.43 -5.83 12.26
CA PHE A 34 -0.89 -7.05 11.58
C PHE A 34 0.26 -8.02 11.23
N SER A 35 1.49 -7.52 11.10
CA SER A 35 2.65 -8.36 10.74
C SER A 35 2.97 -9.44 11.77
N GLY A 36 2.78 -9.17 13.06
CA GLY A 36 3.10 -10.10 14.14
C GLY A 36 2.25 -11.37 14.08
N PRO A 37 0.92 -11.27 14.18
CA PRO A 37 0.02 -12.43 14.13
C PRO A 37 0.16 -13.24 12.83
N VAL A 38 0.41 -12.58 11.70
CA VAL A 38 0.56 -13.30 10.42
C VAL A 38 1.85 -14.10 10.36
N LEU A 39 2.95 -13.60 10.93
CA LEU A 39 4.21 -14.37 11.00
C LEU A 39 4.08 -15.57 11.93
N GLU A 40 3.37 -15.42 13.05
CA GLU A 40 3.08 -16.51 13.98
C GLU A 40 2.14 -17.55 13.35
N PHE A 41 1.10 -17.12 12.64
CA PHE A 41 0.20 -18.01 11.89
C PHE A 41 0.95 -18.82 10.83
N LEU A 42 1.93 -18.22 10.16
CA LEU A 42 2.78 -18.90 9.17
C LEU A 42 3.89 -19.74 9.83
N ASN A 43 3.98 -19.74 11.16
CA ASN A 43 4.98 -20.46 11.95
C ASN A 43 6.42 -20.12 11.52
N ILE A 44 6.66 -18.87 11.13
CA ILE A 44 7.99 -18.37 10.73
C ILE A 44 8.60 -17.68 11.95
N GLY A 45 9.27 -18.46 12.79
CA GLY A 45 10.00 -17.96 13.94
C GLY A 45 11.30 -17.26 13.53
N LYS A 46 11.72 -16.28 14.34
CA LYS A 46 13.03 -15.61 14.18
C LYS A 46 14.21 -16.58 14.31
N GLY A 47 14.00 -17.76 14.91
CA GLY A 47 15.02 -18.79 15.12
C GLY A 47 15.14 -19.81 13.99
N ASP A 48 14.16 -19.90 13.10
CA ASP A 48 14.10 -20.98 12.08
C ASP A 48 14.98 -20.68 10.85
N PHE A 49 15.32 -19.41 10.65
CA PHE A 49 16.07 -18.96 9.49
C PHE A 49 17.21 -18.02 9.89
N HIS A 50 18.30 -18.06 9.11
CA HIS A 50 19.37 -17.08 9.24
C HIS A 50 18.80 -15.65 9.06
N PRO A 51 19.19 -14.66 9.89
CA PRO A 51 18.61 -13.31 9.86
C PRO A 51 18.61 -12.64 8.47
N MET A 52 19.62 -12.95 7.66
CA MET A 52 19.77 -12.45 6.29
C MET A 52 18.68 -12.93 5.31
N ILE A 53 18.06 -14.09 5.58
CA ILE A 53 16.96 -14.66 4.78
C ILE A 53 15.61 -14.27 5.39
N TYR A 54 15.54 -14.25 6.73
CA TYR A 54 14.33 -13.93 7.49
C TYR A 54 13.77 -12.54 7.13
N TRP A 55 14.63 -11.51 7.07
CA TRP A 55 14.17 -10.13 6.83
C TRP A 55 13.58 -9.90 5.42
N PRO A 56 14.22 -10.34 4.31
CA PRO A 56 13.62 -10.28 2.98
C PRO A 56 12.31 -11.05 2.88
N MET A 57 12.25 -12.27 3.45
CA MET A 57 11.03 -13.09 3.44
C MET A 57 9.90 -12.44 4.23
N ARG A 58 10.21 -11.87 5.39
CA ARG A 58 9.27 -11.08 6.19
C ARG A 58 8.71 -9.89 5.41
N LEU A 59 9.57 -9.15 4.71
CA LEU A 59 9.12 -8.02 3.88
C LEU A 59 8.21 -8.48 2.73
N LEU A 60 8.52 -9.62 2.13
CA LEU A 60 7.75 -10.20 1.03
C LEU A 60 6.35 -10.65 1.48
N ILE A 61 6.22 -11.20 2.69
CA ILE A 61 4.94 -11.57 3.31
C ILE A 61 4.17 -10.33 3.79
N LEU A 62 4.87 -9.33 4.34
CA LEU A 62 4.26 -8.09 4.80
C LEU A 62 3.66 -7.28 3.65
N PHE A 63 4.27 -7.39 2.46
CA PHE A 63 3.86 -6.63 1.30
C PHE A 63 2.40 -6.88 0.87
N PRO A 64 1.92 -8.14 0.66
CA PRO A 64 0.50 -8.42 0.39
C PRO A 64 -0.45 -7.84 1.44
N ILE A 65 -0.11 -7.98 2.73
CA ILE A 65 -0.93 -7.46 3.84
C ILE A 65 -1.06 -5.93 3.70
N TYR A 66 0.06 -5.26 3.45
CA TYR A 66 0.09 -3.82 3.23
C TYR A 66 -0.77 -3.41 2.02
N GLN A 67 -0.74 -4.16 0.91
CA GLN A 67 -1.58 -3.85 -0.27
C GLN A 67 -3.08 -3.93 0.05
N VAL A 68 -3.50 -4.94 0.81
CA VAL A 68 -4.91 -5.11 1.23
C VAL A 68 -5.32 -3.97 2.16
N LEU A 69 -4.50 -3.64 3.16
CA LEU A 69 -4.77 -2.54 4.08
C LEU A 69 -4.84 -1.19 3.35
N LEU A 70 -3.97 -0.96 2.38
CA LEU A 70 -3.92 0.28 1.61
C LEU A 70 -5.21 0.50 0.78
N ILE A 71 -5.76 -0.57 0.20
CA ILE A 71 -7.07 -0.52 -0.48
C ILE A 71 -8.19 -0.28 0.54
N TRP A 72 -8.15 -0.96 1.68
CA TRP A 72 -9.17 -0.85 2.72
C TRP A 72 -9.23 0.56 3.33
N PHE A 73 -8.10 1.12 3.75
CA PHE A 73 -8.03 2.49 4.24
C PHE A 73 -8.34 3.52 3.14
N GLY A 74 -7.92 3.28 1.90
CA GLY A 74 -8.32 4.11 0.76
C GLY A 74 -9.83 4.16 0.55
N PHE A 75 -10.54 3.04 0.78
CA PHE A 75 -12.00 2.98 0.76
C PHE A 75 -12.62 3.74 1.93
N VAL A 76 -12.19 3.44 3.16
CA VAL A 76 -12.71 4.09 4.38
C VAL A 76 -12.57 5.61 4.29
N PHE A 77 -11.37 6.12 3.98
CA PHE A 77 -11.14 7.56 3.87
C PHE A 77 -11.86 8.19 2.68
N GLY A 78 -12.02 7.46 1.56
CA GLY A 78 -12.84 7.95 0.43
C GLY A 78 -14.30 8.16 0.84
N VAL A 79 -14.87 7.25 1.64
CA VAL A 79 -16.22 7.39 2.20
C VAL A 79 -16.28 8.55 3.21
N THR A 80 -15.33 8.62 4.14
CA THR A 80 -15.28 9.71 5.15
C THR A 80 -15.20 11.09 4.50
N VAL A 81 -14.34 11.27 3.50
CA VAL A 81 -14.20 12.54 2.79
C VAL A 81 -15.45 12.87 1.97
N SER A 82 -16.10 11.84 1.40
CA SER A 82 -17.37 12.03 0.69
C SER A 82 -18.48 12.52 1.61
N ILE A 83 -18.54 12.00 2.85
CA ILE A 83 -19.49 12.43 3.87
C ILE A 83 -19.19 13.87 4.31
N LEU A 84 -17.93 14.18 4.63
CA LEU A 84 -17.53 15.51 5.11
C LEU A 84 -17.72 16.61 4.05
N THR A 85 -17.49 16.29 2.78
CA THR A 85 -17.60 17.26 1.67
C THR A 85 -19.03 17.29 1.09
N PHE A 86 -19.92 16.40 1.54
CA PHE A 86 -21.26 16.19 0.96
C PHE A 86 -21.26 15.95 -0.56
N GLN A 87 -20.15 15.48 -1.10
CA GLN A 87 -19.94 15.21 -2.52
C GLN A 87 -19.33 13.82 -2.69
N ARG A 88 -19.64 13.13 -3.79
CA ARG A 88 -19.03 11.81 -4.06
C ARG A 88 -17.58 11.97 -4.48
N ASP A 89 -16.66 11.74 -3.55
CA ASP A 89 -15.23 11.67 -3.84
C ASP A 89 -14.80 10.23 -4.14
N LYS A 90 -14.49 9.96 -5.41
CA LYS A 90 -13.91 8.69 -5.85
C LYS A 90 -12.39 8.76 -5.99
N PHE A 91 -11.80 9.94 -5.82
CA PHE A 91 -10.38 10.16 -6.08
C PHE A 91 -9.51 9.35 -5.13
N ILE A 92 -9.76 9.44 -3.82
CA ILE A 92 -8.93 8.81 -2.80
C ILE A 92 -8.87 7.30 -2.98
N PHE A 93 -10.04 6.65 -3.13
CA PHE A 93 -10.10 5.22 -3.37
C PHE A 93 -9.37 4.84 -4.66
N ASN A 94 -9.64 5.52 -5.78
CA ASN A 94 -9.01 5.23 -7.06
C ASN A 94 -7.50 5.44 -7.03
N PHE A 95 -7.03 6.45 -6.31
CA PHE A 95 -5.61 6.72 -6.12
C PHE A 95 -4.91 5.54 -5.44
N PHE A 96 -5.42 5.11 -4.28
CA PHE A 96 -4.85 4.00 -3.53
C PHE A 96 -5.01 2.66 -4.23
N PHE A 97 -6.15 2.41 -4.87
CA PHE A 97 -6.38 1.21 -5.67
C PHE A 97 -5.40 1.10 -6.85
N LYS A 98 -5.25 2.18 -7.63
CA LYS A 98 -4.30 2.24 -8.75
C LYS A 98 -2.85 2.10 -8.26
N MET A 99 -2.54 2.70 -7.12
CA MET A 99 -1.23 2.56 -6.50
C MET A 99 -0.94 1.12 -6.08
N ALA A 100 -1.88 0.46 -5.41
CA ALA A 100 -1.72 -0.91 -4.96
C ALA A 100 -1.44 -1.86 -6.12
N ILE A 101 -2.20 -1.72 -7.22
CA ILE A 101 -1.99 -2.49 -8.45
C ILE A 101 -0.61 -2.20 -9.06
N ASN A 102 -0.22 -0.93 -9.15
CA ASN A 102 1.07 -0.57 -9.74
C ASN A 102 2.24 -1.10 -8.91
N MET A 103 2.14 -1.06 -7.57
CA MET A 103 3.14 -1.62 -6.67
C MET A 103 3.19 -3.15 -6.78
N SER A 104 2.04 -3.82 -6.81
CA SER A 104 1.96 -5.28 -6.96
C SER A 104 2.56 -5.75 -8.29
N LYS A 105 2.23 -5.08 -9.40
CA LYS A 105 2.86 -5.33 -10.71
C LYS A 105 4.37 -5.09 -10.68
N GLY A 106 4.82 -4.03 -10.01
CA GLY A 106 6.24 -3.74 -9.82
C GLY A 106 6.96 -4.84 -9.06
N MET A 107 6.36 -5.33 -7.97
CA MET A 107 6.89 -6.42 -7.16
C MET A 107 6.96 -7.74 -7.94
N LEU A 108 5.88 -8.11 -8.64
CA LEU A 108 5.86 -9.30 -9.48
C LEU A 108 6.91 -9.25 -10.59
N ARG A 109 7.13 -8.06 -11.18
CA ARG A 109 8.20 -7.87 -12.16
C ARG A 109 9.59 -8.04 -11.53
N LEU A 110 9.80 -7.56 -10.32
CA LEU A 110 11.06 -7.73 -9.58
C LEU A 110 11.31 -9.21 -9.24
N MET A 111 10.30 -9.91 -8.71
CA MET A 111 10.40 -11.32 -8.36
C MET A 111 10.62 -12.22 -9.59
N SER A 112 10.05 -11.86 -10.74
CA SER A 112 10.24 -12.58 -11.99
C SER A 112 11.49 -12.17 -12.76
N PHE A 113 12.38 -11.35 -12.19
CA PHE A 113 13.56 -10.78 -12.87
C PHE A 113 13.22 -10.12 -14.23
N GLY A 114 12.00 -9.59 -14.36
CA GLY A 114 11.51 -8.99 -15.60
C GLY A 114 11.02 -9.98 -16.67
N TYR A 115 11.00 -11.29 -16.39
CA TYR A 115 10.62 -12.31 -17.37
C TYR A 115 9.10 -12.32 -17.66
N LEU A 116 8.25 -12.13 -16.64
CA LEU A 116 6.78 -12.20 -16.80
C LEU A 116 6.13 -10.95 -17.42
N PHE A 117 6.86 -9.83 -17.54
CA PHE A 117 6.31 -8.56 -18.03
C PHE A 117 7.21 -7.91 -19.10
N LYS A 118 8.03 -8.71 -19.77
CA LYS A 118 8.79 -8.27 -20.95
C LYS A 118 7.78 -7.99 -22.07
N LYS A 119 7.58 -6.71 -22.38
CA LYS A 119 6.88 -6.25 -23.57
C LYS A 119 7.90 -5.94 -24.64
#